data_AF-A0A9P6XR85-F1
#
_entry.id   AF-A0A9P6XR85-F1
#
_cell.length_a   1.000
_cell.length_b   1.000
_cell.length_c   1.000
_cell.angle_alpha   90.00
_cell.angle_beta   90.00
_cell.angle_gamma   90.00
#
_symmetry.space_group_name_H-M   'P 1'
#
loop_
_entity.id
_entity.type
_entity.pdbx_description
1 polymer ?
#
loop_
_entity_poly.entity_id
_entity_poly.type
_entity_poly.pdbx_seq_one_letter_code
_entity_poly.pdbx_strand_id
1 'polypeptide(L)'
;MVNHLRRRDLERAYLDTLSQLPETHAPSPEARALALEALFEIDAMLDGLPIPVRRAFLLCQLEGLTHAQIAKVLRVSVGSVRLYIARALRHCLELAT
;
A
#
# COMPACT_ATOMS: atom_id res chain seq x y z
N MET A 1 5.52 -17.18 -11.17
CA MET A 1 4.32 -16.96 -12.03
C MET A 1 3.32 -15.99 -11.37
N VAL A 2 3.00 -16.12 -10.08
CA VAL A 2 2.11 -15.17 -9.35
C VAL A 2 2.65 -13.74 -9.29
N ASN A 3 3.96 -13.55 -9.07
CA ASN A 3 4.58 -12.21 -9.07
C ASN A 3 4.49 -11.47 -10.41
N HIS A 4 4.59 -12.17 -11.55
CA HIS A 4 4.48 -11.51 -12.86
C HIS A 4 3.05 -11.04 -13.15
N LEU A 5 2.04 -11.76 -12.66
CA LEU A 5 0.64 -11.36 -12.80
C LEU A 5 0.33 -10.14 -11.94
N ARG A 6 0.74 -10.15 -10.65
CA ARG A 6 0.64 -8.97 -9.77
C ARG A 6 1.42 -7.78 -10.34
N ARG A 7 2.58 -8.04 -10.94
CA ARG A 7 3.37 -7.01 -11.64
C ARG A 7 2.61 -6.35 -12.77
N ARG A 8 2.03 -7.16 -13.65
CA ARG A 8 1.28 -6.66 -14.78
C ARG A 8 0.00 -5.92 -14.36
N ASP A 9 -0.68 -6.39 -13.31
CA ASP A 9 -1.91 -5.77 -12.83
C ASP A 9 -1.67 -4.40 -12.20
N LEU A 10 -0.60 -4.24 -11.41
CA LEU A 10 -0.22 -2.95 -10.84
C LEU A 10 0.26 -1.97 -11.92
N GLU A 11 1.06 -2.43 -12.87
CA GLU A 11 1.50 -1.62 -14.01
C GLU A 11 0.30 -1.11 -14.83
N ARG A 12 -0.68 -1.97 -15.08
CA ARG A 12 -1.90 -1.58 -15.77
C ARG A 12 -2.69 -0.52 -15.00
N ALA A 13 -2.91 -0.72 -13.70
CA ALA A 13 -3.60 0.26 -12.86
C ALA A 13 -2.88 1.62 -12.82
N TYR A 14 -1.55 1.61 -12.81
CA TYR A 14 -0.75 2.83 -12.87
C TYR A 14 -0.90 3.55 -14.22
N LEU A 15 -0.84 2.82 -15.34
CA LEU A 15 -1.06 3.39 -16.68
C LEU A 15 -2.48 3.93 -16.85
N ASP A 16 -3.49 3.23 -16.34
CA ASP A 16 -4.89 3.69 -16.34
C ASP A 16 -5.02 5.01 -15.57
N THR A 17 -4.32 5.15 -14.44
CA THR A 17 -4.28 6.41 -13.67
C THR A 17 -3.58 7.53 -14.44
N LEU A 18 -2.45 7.21 -15.10
CA LEU A 18 -1.72 8.18 -15.94
C LEU A 18 -2.53 8.64 -17.15
N SER A 19 -3.38 7.78 -17.71
CA SER A 19 -4.24 8.14 -18.85
C SER A 19 -5.23 9.27 -18.56
N GLN A 20 -5.50 9.52 -17.27
CA GLN A 20 -6.38 10.57 -16.80
C GLN A 20 -5.65 11.90 -16.51
N LEU A 21 -4.32 11.89 -16.54
CA LEU A 21 -3.49 13.08 -16.31
C LEU A 21 -3.25 13.84 -17.62
N PRO A 22 -3.24 15.19 -17.59
CA PRO A 22 -2.80 15.98 -18.74
C PRO A 22 -1.35 15.63 -19.11
N GLU A 23 -1.05 15.57 -20.42
CA GLU A 23 0.29 15.22 -20.92
C GLU A 23 1.42 16.08 -20.32
N THR A 24 1.13 17.34 -20.00
CA THR A 24 2.08 18.28 -19.37
C THR A 24 2.51 17.88 -17.96
N HIS A 25 1.74 17.01 -17.29
CA HIS A 25 2.02 16.50 -15.94
C HIS A 25 2.44 15.03 -15.97
N ALA A 26 2.58 14.45 -17.17
CA ALA A 26 2.95 13.06 -17.30
C ALA A 26 4.41 12.87 -16.85
N PRO A 27 4.70 11.97 -15.90
CA PRO A 27 6.06 11.68 -15.46
C PRO A 27 6.91 11.16 -16.62
N SER A 28 8.22 11.36 -16.58
CA SER A 28 9.14 10.77 -17.56
C SER A 28 9.10 9.23 -17.49
N PRO A 29 9.50 8.51 -18.55
CA PRO A 29 9.57 7.05 -18.52
C PRO A 29 10.40 6.50 -17.35
N GLU A 30 11.50 7.16 -17.00
CA GLU A 30 12.38 6.79 -15.88
C GLU A 30 11.67 7.00 -14.54
N ALA A 31 11.01 8.15 -14.36
CA ALA A 31 10.23 8.43 -13.15
C ALA A 31 9.08 7.44 -12.97
N ARG A 32 8.45 7.00 -14.07
CA ARG A 32 7.43 5.93 -14.05
C ARG A 32 8.00 4.60 -13.60
N ALA A 33 9.15 4.21 -14.12
CA ALA A 33 9.80 2.96 -13.75
C ALA A 33 10.14 2.92 -12.25
N LEU A 34 10.71 4.01 -11.72
CA LEU A 34 11.00 4.15 -10.29
C LEU A 34 9.73 4.09 -9.42
N ALA A 35 8.66 4.76 -9.85
CA ALA A 35 7.39 4.73 -9.12
C ALA A 35 6.80 3.31 -9.10
N LEU A 36 6.82 2.59 -10.22
CA LEU A 36 6.34 1.22 -10.31
C LEU A 36 7.17 0.27 -9.44
N GLU A 37 8.51 0.42 -9.44
CA GLU A 37 9.40 -0.37 -8.60
C GLU A 37 9.10 -0.18 -7.11
N ALA A 38 8.98 1.08 -6.67
CA ALA A 38 8.62 1.38 -5.28
C ALA A 38 7.23 0.81 -4.90
N LEU A 39 6.24 0.89 -5.80
CA LEU A 39 4.92 0.31 -5.56
C LEU A 39 4.98 -1.22 -5.47
N PHE A 40 5.85 -1.89 -6.23
CA PHE A 40 6.06 -3.33 -6.10
C PHE A 40 6.68 -3.71 -4.77
N GLU A 41 7.68 -2.97 -4.32
CA GLU A 41 8.30 -3.20 -3.02
C GLU A 41 7.27 -3.06 -1.90
N ILE A 42 6.41 -2.04 -1.97
CA ILE A 42 5.32 -1.85 -1.00
C ILE A 42 4.29 -2.99 -1.06
N ASP A 43 3.84 -3.42 -2.25
CA ASP A 43 2.89 -4.56 -2.35
C ASP A 43 3.51 -5.84 -1.78
N ALA A 44 4.79 -6.09 -2.06
CA ALA A 44 5.53 -7.24 -1.54
C ALA A 44 5.69 -7.17 -0.01
N MET A 45 6.05 -6.00 0.55
CA MET A 45 6.17 -5.79 1.99
C MET A 45 4.86 -5.95 2.75
N LEU A 46 3.73 -5.76 2.09
CA LEU A 46 2.39 -5.91 2.68
C LEU A 46 1.75 -7.27 2.35
N ASP A 47 2.43 -8.12 1.58
CA ASP A 47 1.90 -9.40 1.16
C ASP A 47 1.84 -10.40 2.31
N GLY A 48 0.73 -11.12 2.44
CA GLY A 48 0.50 -12.03 3.58
C GLY A 48 -0.04 -11.37 4.85
N LEU A 49 -0.16 -10.03 4.89
CA LEU A 49 -0.94 -9.37 5.94
C LEU A 49 -2.45 -9.66 5.77
N PRO A 50 -3.17 -9.99 6.86
CA PRO A 50 -4.62 -10.04 6.81
C PRO A 50 -5.21 -8.70 6.36
N ILE A 51 -6.26 -8.73 5.56
CA ILE A 51 -6.95 -7.55 5.02
C ILE A 51 -7.20 -6.44 6.06
N PRO A 52 -7.77 -6.70 7.26
CA PRO A 52 -8.01 -5.64 8.24
C PRO A 52 -6.71 -5.02 8.80
N VAL A 53 -5.63 -5.79 8.85
CA VAL A 53 -4.30 -5.33 9.30
C VAL A 53 -3.69 -4.41 8.25
N ARG A 54 -3.68 -4.85 6.98
CA ARG A 54 -3.20 -4.04 5.85
C ARG A 54 -4.00 -2.73 5.72
N ARG A 55 -5.33 -2.80 5.83
CA ARG A 55 -6.19 -1.62 5.73
C ARG A 55 -5.95 -0.62 6.87
N ALA A 56 -5.82 -1.10 8.12
CA ALA A 56 -5.49 -0.22 9.25
C ALA A 56 -4.15 0.49 9.04
N PHE A 57 -3.14 -0.24 8.57
CA PHE A 57 -1.81 0.31 8.30
C PHE A 57 -1.84 1.40 7.21
N LEU A 58 -2.49 1.13 6.08
CA LEU A 58 -2.59 2.10 4.98
C LEU A 58 -3.37 3.36 5.38
N LEU A 59 -4.47 3.23 6.13
CA LEU A 59 -5.21 4.39 6.65
C LEU A 59 -4.35 5.27 7.58
N CYS A 60 -3.45 4.65 8.34
CA CYS A 60 -2.55 5.37 9.22
C CYS A 60 -1.44 6.09 8.44
N GLN A 61 -0.83 5.41 7.46
CA GLN A 61 0.36 5.91 6.78
C GLN A 61 0.04 6.85 5.60
N LEU A 62 -1.00 6.53 4.82
CA LEU A 62 -1.33 7.29 3.61
C LEU A 62 -2.37 8.39 3.88
N GLU A 63 -3.36 8.08 4.72
CA GLU A 63 -4.44 9.03 5.03
C GLU A 63 -4.21 9.80 6.34
N GLY A 64 -3.13 9.48 7.08
CA GLY A 64 -2.79 10.17 8.33
C GLY A 64 -3.80 10.00 9.46
N LEU A 65 -4.68 8.99 9.38
CA LEU A 65 -5.73 8.80 10.38
C LEU A 65 -5.17 8.32 11.72
N THR A 66 -5.69 8.88 12.80
CA THR A 66 -5.40 8.41 14.16
C THR A 66 -5.98 7.03 14.42
N HIS A 67 -5.43 6.28 15.38
CA HIS A 67 -5.97 4.98 15.78
C HIS A 67 -7.47 5.01 16.14
N ALA A 68 -7.95 6.13 16.72
CA ALA A 68 -9.37 6.31 17.06
C ALA A 68 -10.25 6.50 15.82
N GLN A 69 -9.78 7.22 14.80
CA GLN A 69 -10.48 7.36 13.52
C GLN A 69 -10.51 6.03 12.77
N ILE A 70 -9.39 5.31 12.71
CA ILE A 70 -9.29 3.99 12.08
C ILE A 70 -10.24 2.99 12.76
N ALA A 71 -10.33 3.01 14.09
CA ALA A 71 -11.24 2.16 14.85
C ALA A 71 -12.71 2.36 14.42
N LYS A 72 -13.11 3.62 14.17
CA LYS A 72 -14.44 3.96 13.64
C LYS A 72 -14.62 3.46 12.20
N VAL A 73 -13.64 3.68 11.32
CA VAL A 73 -13.68 3.25 9.90
C VAL A 73 -13.81 1.73 9.78
N LEU A 74 -13.04 0.99 10.59
CA LEU A 74 -12.99 -0.47 10.56
C LEU A 74 -14.02 -1.15 11.47
N ARG A 75 -14.77 -0.37 12.27
CA ARG A 75 -15.75 -0.85 13.25
C ARG A 75 -15.15 -1.86 14.25
N VAL A 76 -13.97 -1.55 14.77
CA VAL A 76 -13.25 -2.34 15.79
C VAL A 76 -12.83 -1.46 16.96
N SER A 77 -12.29 -2.06 18.02
CA SER A 77 -11.76 -1.30 19.15
C SER A 77 -10.43 -0.60 18.79
N VAL A 78 -10.11 0.51 19.48
CA VAL A 78 -8.80 1.18 19.37
C VAL A 78 -7.65 0.22 19.74
N GLY A 79 -7.89 -0.71 20.68
CA GLY A 79 -6.92 -1.75 21.04
C GLY A 79 -6.62 -2.70 19.88
N SER A 80 -7.65 -3.10 19.13
CA SER A 80 -7.50 -3.91 17.92
C SER A 80 -6.68 -3.17 16.87
N VAL A 81 -6.92 -1.88 16.67
CA VAL A 81 -6.13 -1.06 15.73
C VAL A 81 -4.66 -1.03 16.15
N ARG A 82 -4.35 -0.80 17.43
CA ARG A 82 -2.95 -0.84 17.90
C ARG A 82 -2.28 -2.18 17.61
N LEU A 83 -2.99 -3.30 17.83
CA LEU A 83 -2.48 -4.64 17.53
C LEU A 83 -2.26 -4.82 16.01
N TYR A 84 -3.17 -4.31 15.19
CA TYR A 84 -3.03 -4.35 13.73
C TYR A 84 -1.81 -3.56 13.27
N ILE A 85 -1.63 -2.32 13.72
CA ILE A 85 -0.47 -1.51 13.37
C ILE A 85 0.84 -2.18 13.82
N ALA A 86 0.91 -2.68 15.05
CA ALA A 86 2.10 -3.39 15.54
C ALA A 86 2.42 -4.63 14.70
N ARG A 87 1.40 -5.40 14.30
CA ARG A 87 1.58 -6.57 13.42
C ARG A 87 2.07 -6.17 12.04
N ALA A 88 1.53 -5.11 11.45
CA ALA A 88 1.94 -4.62 10.14
C ALA A 88 3.40 -4.14 10.16
N LEU A 89 3.79 -3.35 11.17
CA LEU A 89 5.17 -2.88 11.33
C LEU A 89 6.15 -4.03 11.50
N ARG A 90 5.82 -5.02 12.35
CA ARG A 90 6.68 -6.19 12.55
C ARG A 90 6.88 -6.97 11.25
N HIS A 91 5.80 -7.19 10.51
CA HIS A 91 5.85 -7.89 9.23
C HIS A 91 6.73 -7.15 8.19
N CYS A 92 6.60 -5.83 8.11
CA CYS A 92 7.44 -5.01 7.22
C CYS A 92 8.93 -5.07 7.60
N LEU A 93 9.24 -5.10 8.91
CA LEU A 93 10.61 -5.21 9.41
C LEU A 93 11.22 -6.59 9.17
N GLU A 94 10.43 -7.66 9.29
CA GLU A 94 10.86 -9.05 9.04
C GLU A 94 11.23 -9.30 7.56
N LEU A 95 10.69 -8.51 6.63
CA LEU A 95 11.00 -8.61 5.19
C LEU A 95 12.15 -7.70 4.74
N ALA A 96 12.61 -6.79 5.59
CA ALA A 96 13.69 -5.84 5.29
C ALA A 96 15.10 -6.39 5.61
N THR A 97 15.20 -7.67 5.99
CA THR A 97 16.43 -8.40 6.36
C THR A 97 16.63 -9.60 5.47
#